data_AF-A0A2D7N8L1-F1
#
_entry.id   AF-A0A2D7N8L1-F1
#
_cell.length_a   1.000
_cell.length_b   1.000
_cell.length_c   1.000
_cell.angle_alpha   90.00
_cell.angle_beta   90.00
_cell.angle_gamma   90.00
#
_symmetry.space_group_name_H-M   'P 1'
#
loop_
_entity.id
_entity.type
_entity.pdbx_description
1 polymer ?
#
loop_
_entity_poly.entity_id
_entity_poly.type
_entity_poly.pdbx_seq_one_letter_code
_entity_poly.pdbx_strand_id
1 'polypeptide(L)'
;MHRLGDILTTRNQFKSEIFRLQCWVNSEKLAGKTIDEIIYSSSEFEEFEELLNEEEYSILLLTILNNFKSEHIINTILDAIENKLSKKNV
;
A
#
# COMPACT_ATOMS: atom_id res chain seq x y z
N MET A 1 17.98 -3.46 -4.85
CA MET A 1 16.53 -3.21 -4.79
C MET A 1 16.34 -1.83 -4.20
N HIS A 2 15.55 -0.98 -4.84
CA HIS A 2 15.19 0.36 -4.35
C HIS A 2 13.86 0.25 -3.59
N ARG A 3 13.71 0.91 -2.43
CA ARG A 3 12.47 0.85 -1.63
C ARG A 3 11.43 1.83 -2.17
N LEU A 4 10.13 1.61 -1.90
CA LEU A 4 9.02 2.48 -2.28
C LEU A 4 9.27 3.91 -1.80
N GLY A 5 9.79 4.09 -0.58
CA GLY A 5 10.13 5.42 -0.05
C GLY A 5 11.30 6.12 -0.76
N ASP A 6 12.10 5.41 -1.54
CA ASP A 6 13.19 5.98 -2.34
C ASP A 6 12.72 6.38 -3.75
N ILE A 7 11.65 5.75 -4.25
CA ILE A 7 11.12 5.94 -5.61
C ILE A 7 9.89 6.87 -5.60
N LEU A 8 8.99 6.67 -4.64
CA LEU A 8 7.77 7.46 -4.47
C LEU A 8 8.03 8.56 -3.45
N THR A 9 7.93 9.81 -3.91
CA THR A 9 8.26 10.99 -3.10
C THR A 9 7.06 11.91 -2.90
N THR A 10 5.95 11.63 -3.57
CA THR A 10 4.75 12.48 -3.54
C THR A 10 3.51 11.69 -3.15
N ARG A 11 2.56 12.38 -2.51
CA ARG A 11 1.22 11.86 -2.18
C ARG A 11 0.53 11.17 -3.35
N ASN A 12 0.57 11.81 -4.52
CA ASN A 12 -0.11 11.32 -5.72
C ASN A 12 0.52 10.03 -6.24
N GLN A 13 1.83 9.86 -6.09
CA GLN A 13 2.52 8.61 -6.45
C GLN A 13 2.09 7.47 -5.53
N PHE A 14 2.08 7.68 -4.21
CA PHE A 14 1.56 6.67 -3.27
C PHE A 14 0.09 6.34 -3.50
N LYS A 15 -0.75 7.35 -3.77
CA LYS A 15 -2.16 7.13 -4.11
C LYS A 15 -2.31 6.27 -5.37
N SER A 16 -1.54 6.59 -6.40
CA SER A 16 -1.53 5.83 -7.66
C SER A 16 -1.04 4.40 -7.45
N GLU A 17 -0.07 4.21 -6.57
CA GLU A 17 0.46 2.90 -6.22
C GLU A 17 -0.56 2.03 -5.50
N ILE A 18 -1.28 2.58 -4.52
CA ILE A 18 -2.40 1.89 -3.85
C ILE A 18 -3.45 1.47 -4.89
N PHE A 19 -3.77 2.34 -5.85
CA PHE A 19 -4.72 2.02 -6.91
C PHE A 19 -4.22 0.96 -7.88
N ARG A 20 -2.93 0.98 -8.21
CA ARG A 20 -2.29 -0.05 -9.03
C ARG A 20 -2.38 -1.40 -8.34
N LEU A 21 -2.02 -1.48 -7.05
CA LEU A 21 -2.11 -2.69 -6.25
C LEU A 21 -3.54 -3.21 -6.15
N GLN A 22 -4.54 -2.33 -5.95
CA GLN A 22 -5.95 -2.72 -5.96
C GLN A 22 -6.38 -3.38 -7.29
N CYS A 23 -5.97 -2.80 -8.42
CA CYS A 23 -6.27 -3.38 -9.74
C CYS A 23 -5.57 -4.73 -9.92
N TRP A 24 -4.30 -4.82 -9.55
CA TRP A 24 -3.51 -6.05 -9.65
C TRP A 24 -4.04 -7.16 -8.73
N VAL A 25 -4.33 -6.87 -7.46
CA VAL A 25 -4.94 -7.85 -6.53
C VAL A 25 -6.26 -8.37 -7.09
N ASN A 26 -7.09 -7.49 -7.67
CA ASN A 26 -8.33 -7.93 -8.29
C ASN A 26 -8.09 -8.86 -9.48
N SER A 27 -7.08 -8.61 -10.32
CA SER A 27 -6.75 -9.54 -11.42
C SER A 27 -6.22 -10.89 -10.91
N GLU A 28 -5.38 -10.89 -9.87
CA GLU A 28 -4.86 -12.14 -9.30
C GLU A 28 -5.95 -12.97 -8.63
N LYS A 29 -6.91 -12.33 -7.96
CA LYS A 29 -8.10 -13.00 -7.42
C LYS A 29 -8.95 -13.63 -8.52
N LEU A 30 -9.14 -12.93 -9.64
CA LEU A 30 -9.85 -13.48 -10.81
C LEU A 30 -9.10 -14.63 -11.45
N ALA A 31 -7.77 -14.67 -11.35
CA ALA A 31 -6.93 -15.78 -11.77
C ALA A 31 -6.96 -16.97 -10.79
N GLY A 32 -7.71 -16.87 -9.69
CA GLY A 32 -7.91 -17.95 -8.71
C GLY A 32 -6.83 -18.03 -7.63
N LYS A 33 -5.94 -17.05 -7.51
CA LYS A 33 -4.93 -17.02 -6.44
C LYS A 33 -5.57 -16.73 -5.09
N THR A 34 -5.03 -17.36 -4.06
CA THR A 34 -5.35 -17.11 -2.65
C THR A 34 -4.76 -15.79 -2.18
N ILE A 35 -5.27 -15.26 -1.06
CA ILE A 35 -4.76 -14.01 -0.48
C ILE A 35 -3.29 -14.13 -0.10
N ASP A 36 -2.89 -15.26 0.49
CA ASP A 36 -1.50 -15.49 0.89
C ASP A 36 -0.58 -15.49 -0.33
N GLU A 37 -0.93 -16.20 -1.41
CA GLU A 37 -0.15 -16.19 -2.65
C GLU A 37 -0.01 -14.79 -3.24
N ILE A 38 -1.05 -13.95 -3.14
CA ILE A 38 -1.00 -12.57 -3.61
C ILE A 38 -0.03 -11.75 -2.77
N ILE A 39 -0.21 -11.75 -1.45
CA ILE A 39 0.61 -10.93 -0.54
C ILE A 39 2.08 -11.34 -0.63
N TYR A 40 2.39 -12.64 -0.59
CA TYR A 40 3.77 -13.14 -0.64
C TYR A 40 4.41 -13.08 -2.03
N SER A 41 3.68 -12.69 -3.08
CA SER A 41 4.23 -12.55 -4.45
C SER A 41 4.72 -11.15 -4.80
N SER A 42 4.54 -10.18 -3.90
CA SER A 42 4.78 -8.74 -4.16
C SER A 42 5.60 -8.13 -3.02
N SER A 43 6.77 -7.57 -3.35
CA SER A 43 7.62 -6.91 -2.34
C SER A 43 6.99 -5.61 -1.83
N GLU A 44 6.06 -5.04 -2.60
CA GLU A 44 5.38 -3.80 -2.25
C GLU A 44 4.62 -3.91 -0.92
N PHE A 45 4.05 -5.06 -0.58
CA PHE A 45 3.38 -5.25 0.71
C PHE A 45 4.36 -5.23 1.88
N GLU A 46 5.50 -5.91 1.76
CA GLU A 46 6.58 -5.88 2.76
C GLU A 46 7.11 -4.45 2.92
N GLU A 47 7.25 -3.71 1.82
CA GLU A 47 7.71 -2.32 1.84
C GLU A 47 6.70 -1.41 2.53
N PHE A 48 5.39 -1.59 2.31
CA PHE A 48 4.37 -0.86 3.08
C PHE A 48 4.35 -1.23 4.57
N GLU A 49 4.61 -2.49 4.90
CA GLU A 49 4.72 -2.97 6.29
C GLU A 49 5.90 -2.30 7.01
N GLU A 50 7.03 -2.09 6.33
CA GLU A 50 8.16 -1.35 6.89
C GLU A 50 7.86 0.15 7.11
N LEU A 51 7.00 0.74 6.26
CA LEU A 51 6.67 2.17 6.33
C LEU A 51 5.64 2.47 7.43
N LEU A 52 4.64 1.61 7.58
CA LEU A 52 3.46 1.85 8.42
C LEU A 52 3.57 1.15 9.77
N ASN A 53 2.78 1.58 10.75
CA ASN A 53 2.59 0.75 11.95
C ASN A 53 1.58 -0.38 11.67
N GLU A 54 1.47 -1.35 12.59
CA GLU A 54 0.62 -2.54 12.42
C GLU A 54 -0.85 -2.21 12.11
N GLU A 55 -1.43 -1.21 12.77
CA GLU A 55 -2.82 -0.79 12.56
C GLU A 55 -2.99 -0.14 11.18
N GLU A 56 -2.10 0.79 10.83
CA GLU A 56 -2.10 1.48 9.54
C GLU A 56 -1.91 0.50 8.37
N TYR A 57 -1.00 -0.47 8.52
CA TYR A 57 -0.74 -1.50 7.53
C TYR A 57 -1.94 -2.45 7.37
N SER A 58 -2.58 -2.84 8.48
CA SER A 58 -3.80 -3.66 8.44
C SER A 58 -4.94 -2.96 7.69
N ILE A 59 -5.11 -1.65 7.93
CA ILE A 59 -6.10 -0.83 7.20
C ILE A 59 -5.75 -0.75 5.72
N LEU A 60 -4.47 -0.59 5.37
CA LEU A 60 -4.01 -0.60 3.98
C LEU A 60 -4.31 -1.94 3.30
N LEU A 61 -3.97 -3.07 3.93
CA LEU A 61 -4.23 -4.40 3.39
C LEU A 61 -5.72 -4.60 3.13
N LEU A 62 -6.58 -4.31 4.10
CA LEU A 62 -8.03 -4.42 3.93
C LEU A 62 -8.53 -3.52 2.79
N THR A 63 -7.97 -2.32 2.66
CA THR A 63 -8.29 -1.35 1.60
C THR A 63 -7.89 -1.88 0.23
N ILE A 64 -6.68 -2.43 0.08
CA ILE A 64 -6.18 -2.98 -1.17
C ILE A 64 -6.96 -4.24 -1.55
N LEU A 65 -7.04 -5.20 -0.62
CA LEU A 65 -7.65 -6.51 -0.85
C LEU A 65 -9.13 -6.39 -1.24
N ASN A 66 -9.86 -5.45 -0.66
CA ASN A 66 -11.30 -5.28 -0.94
C ASN A 66 -11.60 -4.19 -1.98
N ASN A 67 -10.56 -3.63 -2.63
CA ASN A 67 -10.71 -2.57 -3.62
C ASN A 67 -11.52 -1.36 -3.09
N PHE A 68 -11.36 -1.02 -1.80
CA PHE A 68 -12.06 0.12 -1.20
C PHE A 68 -11.48 1.44 -1.74
N LYS A 69 -12.34 2.25 -2.35
CA LYS A 69 -11.97 3.55 -2.95
C LYS A 69 -12.41 4.76 -2.12
N SER A 70 -12.67 4.55 -0.84
CA SER A 70 -13.08 5.64 0.07
C SER A 70 -11.98 6.69 0.14
N GLU A 71 -12.27 7.91 -0.30
CA GLU A 71 -11.30 9.01 -0.25
C GLU A 71 -10.83 9.30 1.18
N HIS A 72 -11.73 9.15 2.16
CA HIS A 72 -11.38 9.36 3.55
C HIS A 72 -10.33 8.34 4.03
N ILE A 73 -10.58 7.04 3.78
CA ILE A 73 -9.65 5.97 4.18
C ILE A 73 -8.31 6.13 3.47
N ILE A 74 -8.34 6.39 2.15
CA ILE A 74 -7.13 6.59 1.35
C ILE A 74 -6.33 7.79 1.87
N ASN A 75 -6.99 8.91 2.20
CA ASN A 75 -6.31 10.08 2.73
C ASN A 75 -5.67 9.77 4.09
N THR A 76 -6.35 9.06 4.99
CA THR A 76 -5.79 8.65 6.28
C THR A 76 -4.51 7.81 6.11
N ILE A 77 -4.50 6.86 5.17
CA ILE A 77 -3.31 6.06 4.85
C ILE A 77 -2.18 6.94 4.31
N LEU A 78 -2.49 7.86 3.38
CA LEU A 78 -1.49 8.75 2.79
C LEU A 78 -0.89 9.70 3.83
N ASP A 79 -1.71 10.20 4.76
CA ASP A 79 -1.24 11.04 5.87
C ASP A 79 -0.28 10.26 6.78
N ALA A 80 -0.56 8.99 7.05
CA ALA A 80 0.37 8.11 7.77
C ALA A 80 1.71 7.95 7.05
N ILE A 81 1.69 7.68 5.74
CA ILE A 81 2.90 7.56 4.92
C ILE A 81 3.72 8.85 4.95
N GLU A 82 3.09 10.01 4.72
CA GLU A 82 3.76 11.31 4.74
C GLU A 82 4.37 11.63 6.11
N ASN A 83 3.66 11.31 7.20
CA ASN A 83 4.16 11.47 8.57
C ASN A 83 5.39 10.59 8.85
N LYS A 84 5.48 9.40 8.25
CA LYS A 84 6.63 8.50 8.40
C LYS A 84 7.83 8.96 7.59
N LEU A 85 7.61 9.38 6.34
CA LEU A 85 8.66 9.89 5.46
C LEU A 85 9.25 11.22 5.96
N SER A 86 8.42 12.11 6.49
CA SER A 86 8.89 13.37 7.10
C SER A 86 9.77 13.14 8.33
N LYS A 87 9.45 12.14 9.16
CA LYS A 87 10.27 11.74 10.32
C LYS A 87 11.58 11.04 9.95
N LYS A 88 11.68 10.45 8.75
CA LYS A 88 12.88 9.77 8.26
C LYS A 88 13.94 10.76 7.72
N ASN A 89 13.55 12.00 7.44
CA ASN A 89 14.42 13.08 6.97
C ASN A 89 14.97 13.98 8.10
N VAL A 90 14.77 13.60 9.37
CA VAL A 90 15.29 14.24 10.59
C VAL A 90 16.21 13.25 11.30
#